data_AF-A0A420J609-F1
#
_entry.id   AF-A0A420J609-F1
#
_cell.length_a   1.000
_cell.length_b   1.000
_cell.length_c   1.000
_cell.angle_alpha   90.00
_cell.angle_beta   90.00
_cell.angle_gamma   90.00
#
_symmetry.space_group_name_H-M   'P 1'
#
loop_
_entity.id
_entity.type
_entity.pdbx_description
1 polymer ?
#
loop_
_entity_poly.entity_id
_entity_poly.type
_entity_poly.pdbx_seq_one_letter_code
_entity_poly.pdbx_strand_id
1 'polypeptide(L)'
;MKIRLRAKGVDYVIKKSLRQYAALNGPVETYDIDKKAKWERDDATVLSMMIKRLNEDDEALVDEYVTTKSFWEYVKKKYSKTSPFTTNENLTAIQTFDFSQYDSVTQAWDKLKHFRRKI
;
A
#
# COMPACT_ATOMS: atom_id res chain seq x y z
N MET A 1 10.29 -41.25 2.32
CA MET A 1 11.72 -40.96 2.60
C MET A 1 12.18 -41.90 3.71
N LYS A 2 13.40 -42.47 3.65
CA LYS A 2 13.90 -43.46 4.62
C LYS A 2 15.15 -42.91 5.29
N ILE A 3 15.06 -42.58 6.58
CA ILE A 3 16.21 -42.14 7.37
C ILE A 3 16.63 -43.32 8.25
N ARG A 4 17.93 -43.63 8.24
CA ARG A 4 18.54 -44.67 9.09
C ARG A 4 19.36 -43.96 10.15
N LEU A 5 19.06 -44.23 11.42
CA LEU A 5 19.82 -43.71 12.54
C LEU A 5 20.50 -44.88 13.23
N ARG A 6 21.79 -44.73 13.51
CA ARG A 6 22.62 -45.78 14.10
C ARG A 6 23.20 -45.27 15.41
N ALA A 7 22.86 -45.93 16.51
CA ALA A 7 23.42 -45.66 17.83
C ALA A 7 23.54 -46.96 18.63
N LYS A 8 24.66 -47.15 19.34
CA LYS A 8 24.93 -48.29 20.24
C LYS A 8 24.62 -49.68 19.63
N GLY A 9 25.05 -49.90 18.37
CA GLY A 9 24.94 -51.22 17.72
C GLY A 9 23.54 -51.62 17.25
N VAL A 10 22.55 -50.73 17.34
CA VAL A 10 21.18 -50.98 16.88
C VAL A 10 20.82 -50.01 15.75
N ASP A 11 20.32 -50.56 14.65
CA ASP A 11 19.87 -49.80 13.48
C ASP A 11 18.35 -49.53 13.59
N TYR A 12 17.98 -48.26 13.75
CA TYR A 12 16.58 -47.84 13.75
C TYR A 12 16.19 -47.30 12.37
N VAL A 13 15.14 -47.88 11.78
CA VAL A 13 14.61 -47.47 10.48
C VAL A 13 13.24 -46.84 10.68
N ILE A 14 13.16 -45.51 10.61
CA ILE A 14 11.89 -44.80 10.64
C ILE A 14 11.36 -44.71 9.20
N LYS A 15 10.33 -45.49 8.91
CA LYS A 15 9.53 -45.34 7.68
C LYS A 15 8.34 -44.43 8.00
N LYS A 16 8.46 -43.15 7.67
CA LYS A 16 7.34 -42.20 7.75
C LYS A 16 7.16 -41.47 6.40
N SER A 17 5.91 -41.23 6.04
CA SER A 17 5.58 -40.37 4.88
C SER A 17 5.84 -38.90 5.23
N LEU A 18 6.02 -38.03 4.23
CA LEU A 18 6.25 -36.58 4.47
C LEU A 18 5.16 -35.97 5.37
N ARG A 19 3.91 -36.41 5.19
CA ARG A 19 2.75 -36.00 5.99
C ARG A 19 2.87 -36.37 7.46
N GLN A 20 3.46 -37.53 7.78
CA GLN A 20 3.66 -37.98 9.16
C GLN A 20 4.81 -37.27 9.87
N TYR A 21 5.72 -36.62 9.13
CA TYR A 21 6.79 -35.80 9.71
C TYR A 21 6.27 -34.40 10.08
N ALA A 22 5.43 -33.81 9.21
CA ALA A 22 4.80 -32.52 9.45
C ALA A 22 3.93 -32.50 10.71
N ALA A 23 3.31 -33.64 11.06
CA ALA A 23 2.45 -33.77 12.25
C ALA A 23 3.21 -33.93 13.59
N LEU A 24 4.55 -34.10 13.57
CA LEU A 24 5.37 -34.26 14.78
C LEU A 24 5.95 -32.95 15.29
N ASN A 25 6.08 -31.96 14.42
CA ASN A 25 6.22 -30.59 14.88
C ASN A 25 4.82 -30.18 15.35
N GLY A 26 4.69 -29.76 16.61
CA GLY A 26 3.43 -29.26 17.18
C GLY A 26 2.87 -28.07 16.38
N PRO A 27 1.92 -27.27 16.92
CA PRO A 27 1.46 -26.09 16.22
C PRO A 27 2.60 -25.05 16.20
N VAL A 28 3.60 -25.27 15.34
CA VAL A 28 4.37 -24.22 14.73
C VAL A 28 3.30 -23.35 14.15
N GLU A 29 3.21 -22.12 14.65
CA GLU A 29 2.49 -21.04 14.00
C GLU A 29 2.84 -21.13 12.52
N THR A 30 1.98 -21.79 11.77
CA THR A 30 2.12 -21.94 10.34
C THR A 30 1.95 -20.52 9.90
N TYR A 31 3.08 -19.85 9.68
CA TYR A 31 3.13 -18.62 8.94
C TYR A 31 2.26 -18.87 7.73
N ASP A 32 1.07 -18.28 7.78
CA ASP A 32 -0.11 -18.81 7.14
C ASP A 32 0.10 -18.58 5.65
N ILE A 33 0.61 -19.60 4.96
CA ILE A 33 1.09 -19.52 3.58
C ILE A 33 -0.03 -18.95 2.70
N ASP A 34 -1.27 -19.28 3.04
CA ASP A 34 -2.47 -18.76 2.41
C ASP A 34 -2.66 -17.26 2.66
N LYS A 35 -2.36 -16.75 3.87
CA LYS A 35 -2.36 -15.31 4.15
C LYS A 35 -1.26 -14.57 3.40
N LYS A 36 -0.05 -15.13 3.30
CA LYS A 36 1.03 -14.51 2.51
C LYS A 36 0.68 -14.48 1.03
N ALA A 37 0.23 -15.61 0.46
CA ALA A 37 -0.16 -15.68 -0.94
C ALA A 37 -1.36 -14.77 -1.26
N LYS A 38 -2.28 -14.59 -0.31
CA LYS A 38 -3.36 -13.60 -0.44
C LYS A 38 -2.82 -12.17 -0.41
N TRP A 39 -1.92 -11.86 0.52
CA TRP A 39 -1.30 -10.53 0.61
C TRP A 39 -0.56 -10.16 -0.67
N GLU A 40 0.24 -11.07 -1.23
CA GLU A 40 0.96 -10.83 -2.50
C GLU A 40 0.00 -10.63 -3.68
N ARG A 41 -1.11 -11.40 -3.74
CA ARG A 41 -2.15 -11.21 -4.75
C ARG A 41 -2.85 -9.86 -4.62
N ASP A 42 -3.19 -9.46 -3.40
CA ASP A 42 -3.87 -8.20 -3.14
C ASP A 42 -2.94 -7.01 -3.44
N ASP A 43 -1.67 -7.08 -3.06
CA ASP A 43 -0.65 -6.05 -3.33
C ASP A 43 -0.44 -5.86 -4.84
N ALA A 44 -0.26 -6.95 -5.59
CA ALA A 44 -0.14 -6.92 -7.05
C ALA A 44 -1.41 -6.39 -7.74
N THR A 45 -2.59 -6.73 -7.21
CA THR A 45 -3.87 -6.23 -7.75
C THR A 45 -3.96 -4.71 -7.59
N VAL A 46 -3.64 -4.18 -6.40
CA VAL A 46 -3.64 -2.73 -6.15
C VAL A 46 -2.62 -2.03 -7.04
N LEU A 47 -1.41 -2.58 -7.19
CA LEU A 47 -0.39 -2.01 -8.05
C LEU A 47 -0.86 -1.91 -9.51
N SER A 48 -1.46 -2.99 -10.03
CA SER A 48 -2.01 -3.01 -11.40
C SER A 48 -3.12 -1.98 -11.62
N MET A 49 -3.92 -1.70 -10.60
CA MET A 49 -4.97 -0.68 -10.66
C MET A 49 -4.38 0.73 -10.64
N MET A 50 -3.30 0.93 -9.87
CA MET A 50 -2.60 2.21 -9.78
C MET A 50 -1.89 2.55 -11.10
N ILE A 51 -1.08 1.62 -11.63
CA ILE A 51 -0.29 1.83 -12.85
C ILE A 51 -1.17 2.25 -14.04
N LYS A 52 -2.35 1.64 -14.21
CA LYS A 52 -3.32 2.00 -15.27
C LYS A 52 -3.78 3.47 -15.25
N ARG A 53 -3.57 4.19 -14.16
CA ARG A 53 -4.02 5.58 -13.96
C ARG A 53 -2.86 6.54 -13.74
N LEU A 54 -1.63 6.06 -13.64
CA LEU A 54 -0.44 6.88 -13.44
C LEU A 54 0.16 7.30 -14.77
N ASN A 55 0.94 8.37 -14.73
CA ASN A 55 1.73 8.82 -15.88
C ASN A 55 3.00 7.97 -15.99
N GLU A 56 3.60 7.90 -17.18
CA GLU A 56 4.81 7.09 -17.45
C GLU A 56 5.97 7.40 -16.49
N ASP A 57 6.17 8.67 -16.13
CA ASP A 57 7.19 9.09 -15.16
C ASP A 57 6.97 8.51 -13.76
N ASP A 58 5.72 8.38 -13.34
CA ASP A 58 5.38 7.84 -12.02
C ASP A 58 5.37 6.31 -12.01
N GLU A 59 5.01 5.69 -13.13
CA GLU A 59 5.12 4.24 -13.32
C GLU A 59 6.59 3.77 -13.27
N ALA A 60 7.53 4.55 -13.81
CA ALA A 60 8.96 4.23 -13.77
C ALA A 60 9.54 4.18 -12.34
N LEU A 61 8.86 4.79 -11.36
CA LEU A 61 9.29 4.81 -9.97
C LEU A 61 8.80 3.60 -9.16
N VAL A 62 7.98 2.71 -9.75
CA VAL A 62 7.43 1.54 -9.04
C VAL A 62 8.53 0.67 -8.44
N ASP A 63 9.62 0.45 -9.17
CA ASP A 63 10.74 -0.39 -8.74
C ASP A 63 11.56 0.21 -7.58
N GLU A 64 11.39 1.51 -7.30
CA GLU A 64 12.06 2.18 -6.18
C GLU A 64 11.37 1.90 -4.83
N TYR A 65 10.15 1.35 -4.84
CA TYR A 65 9.36 1.10 -3.64
C TYR A 65 9.16 -0.39 -3.38
N VAL A 66 9.53 -0.83 -2.17
CA VAL A 66 9.44 -2.23 -1.75
C VAL A 66 7.99 -2.74 -1.65
N THR A 67 7.03 -1.86 -1.39
CA THR A 67 5.61 -2.23 -1.28
C THR A 67 4.72 -1.27 -2.05
N THR A 68 3.62 -1.79 -2.60
CA THR A 68 2.60 -0.96 -3.27
C THR A 68 2.03 0.10 -2.33
N LYS A 69 1.92 -0.21 -1.03
CA LYS A 69 1.51 0.76 -0.01
C LYS A 69 2.46 1.96 0.07
N SER A 70 3.78 1.72 0.11
CA SER A 70 4.77 2.81 0.16
C SER A 70 4.76 3.66 -1.12
N PHE A 71 4.57 3.01 -2.27
CA PHE A 71 4.41 3.72 -3.54
C PHE A 71 3.13 4.57 -3.56
N TRP A 72 2.01 4.03 -3.05
CA TRP A 72 0.76 4.77 -2.91
C TRP A 72 0.90 5.98 -1.98
N GLU A 73 1.61 5.86 -0.86
CA GLU A 73 1.86 6.99 0.03
C GLU A 73 2.66 8.10 -0.67
N TYR A 74 3.65 7.74 -1.49
CA TYR A 74 4.38 8.70 -2.32
C TYR A 74 3.47 9.38 -3.35
N VAL A 75 2.77 8.60 -4.19
CA VAL A 75 1.86 9.10 -5.22
C VAL A 75 0.80 10.00 -4.59
N LYS A 76 0.19 9.54 -3.50
CA LYS A 76 -0.78 10.32 -2.74
C LYS A 76 -0.17 11.62 -2.27
N LYS A 77 1.05 11.63 -1.70
CA LYS A 77 1.73 12.85 -1.27
C LYS A 77 2.07 13.78 -2.44
N LYS A 78 2.49 13.25 -3.60
CA LYS A 78 2.80 14.01 -4.82
C LYS A 78 1.57 14.72 -5.36
N TYR A 79 0.48 13.99 -5.55
CA TYR A 79 -0.77 14.51 -6.11
C TYR A 79 -1.69 15.21 -5.09
N SER A 80 -1.46 15.03 -3.78
CA SER A 80 -2.16 15.80 -2.74
C SER A 80 -1.53 17.18 -2.52
N LYS A 81 -0.31 17.43 -3.00
CA LYS A 81 0.23 18.79 -3.03
C LYS A 81 -0.56 19.56 -4.06
N THR A 82 -1.23 20.64 -3.65
CA THR A 82 -1.69 21.62 -4.61
C THR A 82 -0.48 22.10 -5.41
N SER A 83 -0.60 22.10 -6.73
CA SER A 83 0.52 22.55 -7.57
C SER A 83 0.89 23.98 -7.14
N PRO A 84 2.17 24.39 -7.19
CA PRO A 84 2.56 25.76 -6.83
C PRO A 84 1.73 26.82 -7.57
N PHE A 85 1.37 26.52 -8.82
CA PHE A 85 0.46 27.31 -9.62
C PHE A 85 -0.94 27.39 -9.01
N THR A 86 -1.55 26.25 -8.67
CA THR A 86 -2.87 26.16 -8.02
C THR A 86 -2.87 26.77 -6.62
N THR A 87 -1.78 26.64 -5.86
CA THR A 87 -1.59 27.32 -4.58
C THR A 87 -1.54 28.83 -4.75
N ASN A 88 -0.85 29.33 -5.77
CA ASN A 88 -0.76 30.75 -6.07
C ASN A 88 -2.10 31.32 -6.60
N GLU A 89 -2.82 30.55 -7.42
CA GLU A 89 -4.20 30.86 -7.84
C GLU A 89 -5.14 30.94 -6.64
N ASN A 90 -5.09 29.97 -5.71
CA ASN A 90 -5.91 29.98 -4.51
C ASN A 90 -5.54 31.14 -3.56
N LEU A 91 -4.24 31.46 -3.43
CA LEU A 91 -3.77 32.63 -2.68
C LEU A 91 -4.29 33.93 -3.28
N THR A 92 -4.21 34.06 -4.61
CA THR A 92 -4.73 35.23 -5.33
C THR A 92 -6.24 35.33 -5.15
N ALA A 93 -6.97 34.21 -5.27
CA ALA A 93 -8.42 34.16 -5.06
C ALA A 93 -8.85 34.55 -3.64
N ILE A 94 -8.01 34.31 -2.62
CA ILE A 94 -8.23 34.81 -1.25
C ILE A 94 -7.95 36.31 -1.16
N GLN A 95 -6.86 36.78 -1.77
CA GLN A 95 -6.46 38.20 -1.74
C GLN A 95 -7.43 39.10 -2.50
N THR A 96 -7.99 38.61 -3.61
CA THR A 96 -8.98 39.32 -4.42
C THR A 96 -10.41 38.87 -4.12
N PHE A 97 -10.65 38.26 -2.96
CA PHE A 97 -11.95 37.73 -2.61
C PHE A 97 -12.97 38.86 -2.44
N ASP A 98 -14.05 38.81 -3.22
CA ASP A 98 -15.13 39.78 -3.14
C ASP A 98 -16.42 39.11 -2.66
N PHE A 99 -16.97 39.61 -1.55
CA PHE A 99 -18.23 39.13 -0.98
C PHE A 99 -19.43 39.45 -1.86
N SER A 100 -19.35 40.47 -2.73
CA SER A 100 -20.45 40.87 -3.61
C SER A 100 -20.82 39.79 -4.64
N GLN A 101 -19.92 38.83 -4.89
CA GLN A 101 -20.11 37.74 -5.84
C GLN A 101 -20.94 36.57 -5.30
N TYR A 102 -21.41 36.63 -4.05
CA TYR A 102 -22.10 35.53 -3.38
C TYR A 102 -23.42 35.97 -2.75
N ASP A 103 -24.44 35.11 -2.83
CA ASP A 103 -25.80 35.41 -2.36
C ASP A 103 -25.91 35.37 -0.82
N SER A 104 -24.96 34.77 -0.13
CA SER A 104 -24.97 34.66 1.34
C SER A 104 -23.58 34.61 1.96
N VAL A 105 -23.51 35.06 3.22
CA VAL A 105 -22.29 35.00 4.05
C VAL A 105 -21.79 33.56 4.19
N THR A 106 -22.69 32.59 4.33
CA THR A 106 -22.34 31.17 4.46
C THR A 106 -21.65 30.63 3.21
N GLN A 107 -22.18 30.96 2.02
CA GLN A 107 -21.57 30.55 0.75
C GLN A 107 -20.18 31.18 0.55
N ALA A 108 -20.06 32.47 0.83
CA ALA A 108 -18.78 33.18 0.76
C ALA A 108 -17.76 32.56 1.73
N TRP A 109 -18.20 32.25 2.95
CA TRP A 109 -17.36 31.63 3.98
C TRP A 109 -16.92 30.21 3.59
N ASP A 110 -17.80 29.41 3.00
CA ASP A 110 -17.44 28.07 2.54
C ASP A 110 -16.49 28.09 1.34
N LYS A 111 -16.57 29.11 0.47
CA LYS A 111 -15.56 29.31 -0.58
C LYS A 111 -14.21 29.75 -0.05
N LEU A 112 -14.15 30.67 0.91
CA LEU A 112 -12.90 31.03 1.58
C LEU A 112 -12.24 29.81 2.25
N LYS A 113 -13.01 28.97 2.94
CA LYS A 113 -12.48 27.70 3.50
C LYS A 113 -11.95 26.78 2.41
N HIS A 114 -12.64 26.70 1.27
CA HIS A 114 -12.23 25.85 0.17
C HIS A 114 -10.87 26.26 -0.41
N PHE A 115 -10.66 27.56 -0.65
CA PHE A 115 -9.36 28.08 -1.11
C PHE A 115 -8.27 27.85 -0.07
N ARG A 116 -8.55 28.13 1.21
CA ARG A 116 -7.59 27.93 2.32
C ARG A 116 -7.15 26.47 2.48
N ARG A 117 -8.05 25.50 2.29
CA ARG A 117 -7.72 24.06 2.40
C ARG A 117 -6.81 23.54 1.29
N LYS A 118 -6.68 24.32 0.21
CA LYS A 118 -5.90 24.01 -0.98
C LYS A 118 -4.62 24.84 -1.07
N ILE A 119 -4.23 25.50 0.01
CA ILE A 119 -2.92 26.14 0.20
C ILE A 119 -2.16 25.26 1.19
#